data_AF-A0A7J2HU75-F1
#
_entry.id   AF-A0A7J2HU75-F1
#
_cell.length_a   1.000
_cell.length_b   1.000
_cell.length_c   1.000
_cell.angle_alpha   90.00
_cell.angle_beta   90.00
_cell.angle_gamma   90.00
#
_symmetry.space_group_name_H-M   'P 1'
#
loop_
_entity.id
_entity.type
_entity.pdbx_description
1 polymer ?
#
loop_
_entity_poly.entity_id
_entity_poly.type
_entity_poly.pdbx_seq_one_letter_code
_entity_poly.pdbx_strand_id
1 'polypeptide(L)'
;MYALTERGGEVSVAVRPESIIVTLEPVKTSARNLLKGVIREISEKPPLVSLKVKAGIEFTVYVTRNAVEDLNLKEGKSVYLAFKASDVTVF
;
A
#
# COMPACT_ATOMS: atom_id res chain seq x y z
N MET A 1 -6.06 -11.38 -1.38
CA MET A 1 -5.77 -10.46 -0.25
C MET A 1 -6.22 -11.16 1.02
N TYR A 2 -5.45 -11.06 2.10
CA TYR A 2 -5.78 -11.61 3.42
C TYR A 2 -6.46 -10.55 4.28
N ALA A 3 -7.55 -10.93 4.96
CA ALA A 3 -8.29 -10.10 5.90
C ALA A 3 -8.72 -10.95 7.11
N LEU A 4 -8.92 -10.32 8.28
CA LEU A 4 -9.50 -10.99 9.45
C LEU A 4 -11.02 -10.87 9.40
N THR A 5 -11.71 -11.87 8.85
CA THR A 5 -13.17 -11.85 8.71
C THR A 5 -13.74 -13.26 8.69
N GLU A 6 -14.99 -13.40 9.13
CA GLU A 6 -15.81 -14.61 8.94
C GLU A 6 -16.82 -14.43 7.79
N ARG A 7 -16.90 -13.23 7.18
CA ARG A 7 -17.77 -12.94 6.05
C ARG A 7 -17.26 -13.65 4.79
N GLY A 8 -18.18 -14.25 4.04
CA GLY A 8 -17.90 -14.93 2.77
C GLY A 8 -18.83 -14.48 1.65
N GLY A 9 -18.51 -14.90 0.42
CA GLY A 9 -19.22 -14.49 -0.79
C GLY A 9 -18.59 -13.25 -1.44
N GLU A 10 -19.40 -12.53 -2.21
CA GLU A 10 -18.99 -11.25 -2.79
C GLU A 10 -19.00 -10.17 -1.70
N VAL A 11 -17.83 -9.61 -1.42
CA VAL A 11 -17.62 -8.64 -0.33
C VAL A 11 -16.84 -7.43 -0.84
N SER A 12 -17.02 -6.31 -0.18
CA SER A 12 -16.19 -5.12 -0.41
C SER A 12 -15.10 -5.05 0.66
N VAL A 13 -13.88 -4.69 0.28
CA VAL A 13 -12.76 -4.53 1.21
C VAL A 13 -12.17 -3.13 1.12
N ALA A 14 -11.74 -2.60 2.27
CA ALA A 14 -11.01 -1.34 2.34
C ALA A 14 -9.77 -1.49 3.22
N VAL A 15 -8.71 -0.79 2.84
CA VAL A 15 -7.51 -0.61 3.64
C VAL A 15 -7.20 0.88 3.66
N ARG A 16 -6.83 1.40 4.83
CA ARG A 16 -6.49 2.83 4.94
C ARG A 16 -5.12 3.09 4.29
N PRO A 17 -4.96 4.18 3.50
CA PRO A 17 -3.70 4.50 2.83
C PRO A 17 -2.49 4.56 3.77
N GLU A 18 -2.67 5.07 5.00
CA GLU A 18 -1.63 5.19 6.02
C GLU A 18 -1.23 3.86 6.68
N SER A 19 -2.02 2.80 6.50
CA SER A 19 -1.71 1.45 7.00
C SER A 19 -0.85 0.65 6.01
N ILE A 20 -0.58 1.19 4.82
CA ILE A 20 0.21 0.53 3.78
C ILE A 20 1.66 1.03 3.86
N ILE A 21 2.58 0.09 4.06
CA ILE A 21 4.02 0.33 4.07
C ILE A 21 4.57 0.10 2.66
N VAL A 22 5.42 1.00 2.18
CA VAL A 22 6.15 0.86 0.92
C VAL A 22 7.54 0.29 1.19
N THR A 23 7.92 -0.73 0.44
CA THR A 23 9.26 -1.32 0.47
C THR A 23 9.82 -1.48 -0.95
N LEU A 24 11.14 -1.43 -1.11
CA LEU A 24 11.79 -1.57 -2.43
C LEU A 24 12.00 -3.04 -2.82
N GLU A 25 12.09 -3.91 -1.82
CA GLU A 25 12.32 -5.34 -1.95
C GLU A 25 11.26 -6.11 -1.16
N PRO A 26 11.00 -7.39 -1.51
CA PRO A 26 10.08 -8.20 -0.73
C PRO A 26 10.68 -8.47 0.65
N VAL A 27 10.01 -7.95 1.69
CA VAL A 27 10.45 -8.11 3.08
C VAL A 27 9.63 -9.17 3.81
N LYS A 28 10.30 -9.96 4.66
CA LYS A 28 9.63 -10.90 5.56
C LYS A 28 9.19 -10.16 6.82
N THR A 29 7.88 -10.03 7.02
CA THR A 29 7.27 -9.38 8.19
C THR A 29 6.03 -10.14 8.65
N SER A 30 5.38 -9.68 9.73
CA SER A 30 4.07 -10.21 10.14
C SER A 30 2.91 -9.71 9.26
N ALA A 31 3.15 -8.75 8.36
CA ALA A 31 2.18 -8.32 7.37
C ALA A 31 1.90 -9.48 6.40
N ARG A 32 0.63 -9.88 6.30
CA ARG A 32 0.22 -11.01 5.45
C ARG A 32 -0.02 -10.59 4.00
N ASN A 33 -0.29 -9.31 3.76
CA ASN A 33 -0.41 -8.78 2.41
C ASN A 33 0.93 -8.19 2.01
N LEU A 34 1.52 -8.74 0.93
CA LEU A 34 2.70 -8.21 0.27
C LEU A 34 2.43 -8.22 -1.23
N LEU A 35 2.21 -7.04 -1.81
CA LEU A 35 1.79 -6.90 -3.21
C LEU A 35 2.85 -6.12 -3.99
N LYS A 36 3.37 -6.70 -5.07
CA LYS A 36 4.26 -5.98 -5.99
C LYS A 36 3.44 -5.01 -6.85
N GLY A 37 3.93 -3.80 -7.01
CA GLY A 37 3.29 -2.78 -7.82
C GLY A 37 4.25 -1.77 -8.42
N VAL A 38 3.69 -0.86 -9.22
CA VAL A 38 4.42 0.24 -9.86
C VAL A 38 3.76 1.56 -9.49
N ILE A 39 4.56 2.54 -9.07
CA ILE A 39 4.08 3.90 -8.79
C ILE A 39 3.64 4.55 -10.11
N ARG A 40 2.41 5.06 -10.15
CA ARG A 40 1.80 5.70 -11.33
C ARG A 40 1.70 7.21 -11.20
N GLU A 41 1.50 7.70 -9.98
CA GLU A 41 1.34 9.13 -9.70
C GLU A 41 1.93 9.40 -8.32
N ILE A 42 2.60 10.55 -8.19
CA ILE A 42 3.04 11.10 -6.90
C ILE A 42 2.46 12.51 -6.76
N SER A 43 1.71 12.76 -5.69
CA SER A 43 1.05 14.04 -5.44
C SER A 43 1.33 14.53 -4.02
N GLU A 44 1.75 15.78 -3.89
CA GLU A 44 1.98 16.42 -2.58
C GLU A 44 0.67 16.53 -1.79
N LYS A 45 0.68 16.12 -0.53
CA LYS A 45 -0.48 16.26 0.37
C LYS A 45 -0.02 16.56 1.79
N PRO A 46 0.53 17.77 2.05
CA PRO A 46 1.23 18.06 3.30
C PRO A 46 0.39 17.72 4.54
N PRO A 47 0.99 17.09 5.57
CA PRO A 47 2.42 16.80 5.72
C PRO A 47 2.91 15.49 5.04
N LEU A 48 2.05 14.84 4.26
CA LEU A 48 2.31 13.56 3.62
C LEU A 48 2.49 13.72 2.10
N VAL A 49 2.85 12.62 1.45
CA VAL A 49 2.83 12.47 0.00
C VAL A 49 1.90 11.32 -0.34
N SER A 50 1.03 11.54 -1.33
CA SER A 50 0.13 10.53 -1.86
C SER A 50 0.78 9.83 -3.05
N LEU A 51 0.81 8.50 -3.00
CA LEU A 51 1.25 7.66 -4.10
C LEU A 51 0.05 6.90 -4.65
N LYS A 52 -0.13 6.91 -5.97
CA LYS A 52 -0.96 5.90 -6.63
C LYS A 52 -0.08 4.76 -7.10
N VAL A 53 -0.38 3.55 -6.66
CA VAL A 53 0.41 2.35 -6.97
C VAL A 53 -0.48 1.31 -7.63
N LYS A 54 -0.12 0.89 -8.85
CA LYS A 54 -0.81 -0.19 -9.55
C LYS A 54 -0.23 -1.54 -9.12
N ALA A 55 -0.95 -2.28 -8.29
CA ALA A 55 -0.60 -3.60 -7.77
C ALA A 55 -1.78 -4.58 -7.99
N GLY A 56 -2.04 -4.92 -9.25
CA GLY A 56 -3.28 -5.58 -9.69
C GLY A 56 -4.43 -4.56 -9.82
N ILE A 57 -4.84 -3.95 -8.71
CA ILE A 57 -5.71 -2.76 -8.67
C ILE A 57 -4.90 -1.51 -8.32
N GLU A 58 -5.52 -0.34 -8.42
CA GLU A 58 -4.89 0.90 -7.98
C GLU A 58 -5.06 1.07 -6.46
N PHE A 59 -3.96 1.36 -5.78
CA PHE A 59 -3.93 1.67 -4.36
C PHE A 59 -3.48 3.12 -4.18
N THR A 60 -4.16 3.84 -3.29
CA THR A 60 -3.65 5.08 -2.73
C THR A 60 -2.86 4.76 -1.47
N VAL A 61 -1.62 5.24 -1.39
CA VAL A 61 -0.71 5.01 -0.26
C VAL A 61 -0.18 6.34 0.22
N TYR A 62 -0.16 6.55 1.53
CA TYR A 62 0.42 7.76 2.10
C TYR A 62 1.77 7.46 2.74
N VAL A 63 2.77 8.25 2.38
CA VAL A 63 4.12 8.19 2.92
C VAL A 63 4.56 9.58 3.40
N THR A 64 5.60 9.64 4.22
CA THR A 64 6.22 10.92 4.58
C THR A 64 7.05 11.45 3.41
N ARG A 65 7.25 12.77 3.39
CA ARG A 65 8.19 13.43 2.47
C ARG A 65 9.57 12.76 2.51
N ASN A 66 10.10 12.54 3.71
CA ASN A 66 11.41 11.92 3.89
C ASN A 66 11.47 10.51 3.29
N ALA A 67 10.42 9.70 3.41
CA ALA A 67 10.40 8.37 2.80
C ALA A 67 10.45 8.41 1.27
N VAL A 68 9.87 9.43 0.63
CA VAL A 68 9.99 9.63 -0.82
C VAL A 68 11.45 9.88 -1.21
N GLU A 69 12.14 10.72 -0.44
CA GLU A 69 13.54 11.10 -0.67
C GLU A 69 14.48 9.93 -0.36
N ASP A 70 14.39 9.35 0.84
CA ASP A 70 15.24 8.25 1.32
C ASP A 70 15.14 7.00 0.43
N LEU A 71 13.93 6.67 -0.03
CA LEU A 71 13.69 5.52 -0.90
C LEU A 71 13.78 5.89 -2.39
N ASN A 72 14.06 7.15 -2.73
CA ASN A 72 14.10 7.68 -4.09
C ASN A 72 12.86 7.24 -4.90
N LEU A 73 11.67 7.44 -4.34
CA LEU A 73 10.40 7.07 -4.96
C LEU A 73 10.10 8.02 -6.12
N LYS A 74 9.71 7.44 -7.26
CA LYS A 74 9.39 8.17 -8.48
C LYS A 74 8.36 7.39 -9.28
N GLU A 75 7.62 8.08 -10.14
CA GLU A 75 6.72 7.43 -11.09
C GLU A 75 7.49 6.39 -11.94
N GLY A 76 6.83 5.28 -12.24
CA GLY A 76 7.43 4.12 -12.92
C GLY A 76 8.28 3.22 -12.02
N LYS A 77 8.58 3.61 -10.78
CA LYS A 77 9.37 2.76 -9.87
C LYS A 77 8.56 1.55 -9.39
N SER A 78 9.19 0.38 -9.43
CA SER A 78 8.65 -0.85 -8.83
C SER A 78 8.83 -0.83 -7.32
N VAL A 79 7.78 -1.15 -6.59
CA VAL A 79 7.74 -1.21 -5.12
C VAL A 79 6.88 -2.39 -4.65
N TYR A 80 6.94 -2.69 -3.36
CA TYR A 80 6.04 -3.62 -2.70
C TYR A 80 5.20 -2.89 -1.64
N LEU A 81 3.91 -3.17 -1.64
CA LEU A 81 2.95 -2.71 -0.64
C LEU A 81 2.78 -3.79 0.42
N ALA A 82 3.09 -3.46 1.67
CA ALA A 82 2.96 -4.36 2.80
C ALA A 82 1.94 -3.82 3.81
N PHE A 83 0.95 -4.62 4.19
CA PHE A 83 -0.02 -4.25 5.23
C PHE A 83 -0.58 -5.49 5.93
N LYS A 84 -1.00 -5.33 7.18
CA LYS A 84 -1.50 -6.47 7.97
C LYS A 84 -2.88 -6.88 7.50
N ALA A 85 -3.20 -8.17 7.66
CA ALA A 85 -4.57 -8.64 7.45
C ALA A 85 -5.57 -7.99 8.41
N SER A 86 -5.11 -7.55 9.60
CA SER A 86 -5.90 -6.82 10.58
C SER A 86 -6.24 -5.38 10.17
N ASP A 87 -5.55 -4.82 9.18
CA ASP A 87 -5.81 -3.45 8.68
C ASP A 87 -6.80 -3.44 7.50
N VAL A 88 -7.29 -4.62 7.10
CA VAL A 88 -8.28 -4.77 6.03
C VAL A 88 -9.67 -4.88 6.65
N THR A 89 -10.51 -3.89 6.37
CA THR A 89 -11.93 -3.90 6.73
C THR A 89 -12.73 -4.58 5.63
N VAL A 90 -13.64 -5.48 6.01
CA VAL A 90 -14.55 -6.19 5.10
C VAL A 90 -15.98 -5.76 5.38
N PHE A 91 -16.71 -5.36 4.34
CA PHE A 91 -18.11 -4.95 4.37
C PHE A 91 -18.98 -6.04 3.73
#